data_AF-A0A1Y2HF17-F1
#
_entry.id   AF-A0A1Y2HF17-F1
#
_cell.length_a   1.000
_cell.length_b   1.000
_cell.length_c   1.000
_cell.angle_alpha   90.00
_cell.angle_beta   90.00
_cell.angle_gamma   90.00
#
_symmetry.space_group_name_H-M   'P 1'
#
loop_
_entity.id
_entity.type
_entity.pdbx_description
1 polymer ?
#
loop_
_entity_poly.entity_id
_entity_poly.type
_entity_poly.pdbx_seq_one_letter_code
_entity_poly.pdbx_strand_id
1 'polypeptide(L)'
;MLPLSRQAEHAHALVQQHALFAYYFKRQTKSQRSVASLYGKSLGTFNTWTKRLETNLEAGRKTVHNPFKKFHKEQREWIMQYYDKNPLTFVDEGCAAFGNYWKKTISPTQLWRILNEAGYT
;
A
#
# COMPACT_ATOMS: atom_id res chain seq x y z
N MET A 1 42.90 -10.48 -8.87
CA MET A 1 41.57 -11.02 -9.23
C MET A 1 40.65 -10.72 -8.06
N LEU A 2 39.82 -9.67 -8.14
CA LEU A 2 38.88 -9.28 -7.09
C LEU A 2 37.45 -9.56 -7.55
N PRO A 3 36.59 -10.21 -6.74
CA PRO A 3 35.21 -10.45 -7.11
C PRO A 3 34.41 -9.16 -6.93
N LEU A 4 33.91 -8.60 -8.03
CA LEU A 4 32.91 -7.53 -7.99
C LEU A 4 31.59 -8.15 -7.53
N SER A 5 31.34 -8.11 -6.21
CA SER A 5 30.00 -8.27 -5.64
C SER A 5 29.08 -7.24 -6.30
N ARG A 6 28.26 -7.67 -7.26
CA ARG A 6 27.10 -6.91 -7.74
C ARG A 6 26.12 -6.82 -6.58
N GLN A 7 26.28 -5.80 -5.73
CA GLN A 7 25.22 -5.39 -4.83
C GLN A 7 23.98 -5.14 -5.68
N ALA A 8 22.87 -5.79 -5.31
CA ALA A 8 21.62 -5.74 -6.04
C ALA A 8 20.98 -4.35 -5.89
N GLU A 9 21.48 -3.37 -6.65
CA GLU A 9 20.81 -2.10 -6.80
C GLU A 9 19.44 -2.35 -7.44
N HIS A 10 18.40 -2.03 -6.68
CA HIS A 10 17.03 -2.05 -7.17
C HIS A 10 16.97 -1.23 -8.46
N ALA A 11 16.40 -1.81 -9.53
CA ALA A 11 16.27 -1.05 -10.77
C ALA A 11 15.40 0.18 -10.52
N HIS A 12 15.83 1.32 -11.07
CA HIS A 12 15.05 2.54 -11.05
C HIS A 12 13.64 2.28 -11.63
N ALA A 13 12.59 2.84 -11.02
CA ALA A 13 11.20 2.55 -11.37
C ALA A 13 10.90 2.76 -12.87
N LEU A 14 11.52 3.77 -13.49
CA LEU A 14 11.39 4.04 -14.93
C LEU A 14 11.94 2.91 -15.79
N VAL A 15 13.05 2.27 -15.38
CA VAL A 15 13.65 1.14 -16.11
C VAL A 15 12.73 -0.07 -16.05
N GLN A 16 12.13 -0.34 -14.88
CA GLN A 16 11.14 -1.41 -14.73
C GLN A 16 9.92 -1.16 -15.64
N GLN A 17 9.38 0.07 -15.64
CA GLN A 17 8.22 0.43 -16.47
C GLN A 17 8.54 0.34 -17.96
N HIS A 18 9.68 0.87 -18.41
CA HIS A 18 10.07 0.84 -19.81
C HIS A 18 10.33 -0.59 -20.31
N ALA A 19 10.95 -1.44 -19.48
CA ALA A 19 11.20 -2.84 -19.81
C ALA A 19 9.90 -3.66 -19.91
N LEU A 20 8.95 -3.44 -19.00
CA LEU A 20 7.63 -4.06 -19.07
C LEU A 20 6.84 -3.58 -20.31
N PHE A 21 6.87 -2.29 -20.60
CA PHE A 21 6.25 -1.74 -21.81
C PHE A 21 6.83 -2.34 -23.09
N ALA A 22 8.16 -2.45 -23.17
CA ALA A 22 8.84 -3.06 -24.30
C ALA A 22 8.45 -4.54 -24.49
N TYR A 23 8.24 -5.29 -23.41
CA TYR A 23 7.84 -6.69 -23.49
C TYR A 23 6.39 -6.90 -23.96
N TYR A 24 5.43 -6.13 -23.45
CA TYR A 24 4.03 -6.31 -23.81
C TYR A 24 3.64 -5.62 -25.13
N PHE A 25 4.24 -4.48 -25.48
CA PHE A 25 3.77 -3.64 -26.59
C PHE A 25 4.67 -3.66 -27.83
N LYS A 26 5.94 -4.07 -27.74
CA LYS A 26 6.82 -4.15 -28.92
C LYS A 26 6.75 -5.54 -29.53
N ARG A 27 6.22 -5.63 -30.76
CA ARG A 27 6.11 -6.85 -31.58
C ARG A 27 7.42 -7.60 -31.87
N GLN A 28 8.59 -7.03 -31.53
CA GLN A 28 9.90 -7.57 -31.93
C GLN A 28 10.64 -8.36 -30.83
N THR A 29 10.17 -8.33 -29.58
CA THR A 29 10.87 -8.99 -28.46
C THR A 29 10.12 -10.24 -28.00
N LYS A 30 10.31 -11.35 -28.72
CA LYS A 30 9.57 -12.61 -28.48
C LYS A 30 9.92 -13.34 -27.18
N SER A 31 11.00 -12.97 -26.48
CA SER A 31 11.46 -13.69 -25.29
C SER A 31 11.80 -12.74 -24.14
N GLN A 32 11.30 -13.07 -22.95
CA GLN A 32 11.64 -12.40 -21.68
C GLN A 32 13.16 -12.33 -21.45
N ARG A 33 13.91 -13.34 -21.92
CA ARG A 33 15.37 -13.37 -21.82
C ARG A 33 16.04 -12.29 -22.67
N SER A 34 15.51 -12.02 -23.86
CA SER A 34 16.04 -10.98 -24.76
C SER A 34 15.79 -9.59 -24.19
N VAL A 35 14.59 -9.35 -23.65
CA VAL A 35 14.27 -8.09 -22.97
C VAL A 35 15.13 -7.92 -21.70
N ALA A 36 15.23 -8.94 -20.85
CA ALA A 36 16.06 -8.86 -19.65
C ALA A 36 17.53 -8.50 -20.00
N SER A 37 18.08 -9.12 -21.05
CA SER A 37 19.43 -8.82 -21.54
C SER A 37 19.57 -7.39 -22.06
N LEU A 38 18.58 -6.87 -22.80
CA LEU A 38 18.58 -5.49 -23.32
C LEU A 38 18.68 -4.44 -22.20
N TYR A 39 18.06 -4.73 -21.05
CA TYR A 39 18.06 -3.84 -19.88
C TYR A 39 19.14 -4.18 -18.85
N GLY A 40 20.04 -5.12 -19.14
CA GLY A 40 21.11 -5.53 -18.21
C GLY A 40 20.59 -6.18 -16.93
N LYS A 41 19.42 -6.81 -16.96
CA LYS A 41 18.77 -7.48 -15.82
C LYS A 41 18.77 -8.98 -15.98
N SER A 42 18.73 -9.68 -14.84
CA SER A 42 18.60 -11.13 -14.84
C SER A 42 17.18 -11.54 -15.27
N LEU A 43 17.05 -12.73 -15.85
CA LEU A 43 15.74 -13.31 -16.18
C LEU A 43 14.86 -13.46 -14.93
N GLY A 44 15.44 -13.78 -13.76
CA GLY A 44 14.70 -13.89 -12.50
C GLY A 44 14.12 -12.54 -12.03
N THR A 45 14.87 -11.46 -12.20
CA THR A 45 14.40 -10.10 -11.92
C THR A 45 13.26 -9.71 -12.85
N PHE A 46 13.42 -9.98 -14.14
CA PHE A 46 12.40 -9.68 -15.14
C PHE A 46 11.11 -10.49 -14.92
N ASN A 47 11.22 -11.79 -14.63
CA ASN A 47 10.10 -12.67 -14.28
C ASN A 47 9.37 -12.20 -13.02
N THR A 48 10.10 -11.66 -12.06
CA THR A 48 9.50 -11.07 -10.86
C THR A 48 8.69 -9.83 -11.22
N TRP A 49 9.16 -9.00 -12.15
CA TRP A 49 8.44 -7.81 -12.62
C TRP A 49 7.18 -8.16 -13.40
N THR A 50 7.25 -9.12 -14.34
CA THR A 50 6.07 -9.58 -15.09
C THR A 50 5.06 -10.24 -14.17
N LYS A 51 5.47 -11.15 -13.29
CA LYS A 51 4.56 -11.76 -12.30
C LYS A 51 3.91 -10.70 -11.40
N ARG A 52 4.68 -9.73 -10.89
CA ARG A 52 4.10 -8.64 -10.08
C ARG A 52 3.12 -7.80 -10.89
N LEU A 53 3.41 -7.51 -12.15
CA LEU A 53 2.50 -6.76 -13.00
C LEU A 53 1.22 -7.55 -13.26
N GLU A 54 1.31 -8.82 -13.63
CA GLU A 54 0.17 -9.72 -13.88
C GLU A 54 -0.66 -9.91 -12.61
N THR A 55 -0.03 -10.21 -11.48
CA THR A 55 -0.71 -10.31 -10.18
C THR A 55 -1.31 -8.97 -9.75
N ASN A 56 -0.67 -7.83 -9.99
CA ASN A 56 -1.23 -6.51 -9.65
C ASN A 56 -2.35 -6.07 -10.62
N LEU A 57 -2.32 -6.51 -11.87
CA LEU A 57 -3.38 -6.31 -12.87
C LEU A 57 -4.59 -7.18 -12.54
N GLU A 58 -4.38 -8.45 -12.19
CA GLU A 58 -5.42 -9.37 -11.68
C GLU A 58 -5.96 -8.92 -10.33
N ALA A 59 -5.10 -8.41 -9.45
CA ALA A 59 -5.46 -7.81 -8.17
C ALA A 59 -5.75 -6.31 -8.28
N GLY A 60 -6.23 -5.84 -9.44
CA GLY A 60 -6.49 -4.44 -9.76
C GLY A 60 -7.02 -3.67 -8.55
N ARG A 61 -6.19 -2.76 -8.03
CA ARG A 61 -6.38 -1.97 -6.79
C ARG A 61 -6.23 -2.71 -5.47
N LYS A 62 -5.06 -3.26 -5.16
CA LYS A 62 -4.61 -3.21 -3.75
C LYS A 62 -3.96 -1.87 -3.49
N THR A 63 -4.80 -0.86 -3.23
CA THR A 63 -4.37 0.36 -2.54
C THR A 63 -3.49 -0.05 -1.38
N VAL A 64 -2.30 0.56 -1.35
CA VAL A 64 -1.29 0.39 -0.32
C VAL A 64 -1.94 0.45 1.06
N HIS A 65 -1.59 -0.54 1.87
CA HIS A 65 -1.72 -0.60 3.32
C HIS A 65 -3.15 -0.79 3.84
N ASN A 66 -3.37 -1.92 4.51
CA ASN A 66 -4.40 -1.99 5.55
C ASN A 66 -3.71 -1.68 6.90
N PRO A 67 -3.57 -0.39 7.30
CA PRO A 67 -3.19 -0.01 8.67
C PRO A 67 -4.31 -0.33 9.68
N PHE A 68 -5.49 -0.77 9.20
CA PHE A 68 -6.71 -0.94 9.98
C PHE A 68 -6.70 -2.15 10.92
N LYS A 69 -5.56 -2.81 11.11
CA LYS A 69 -5.38 -3.75 12.23
C LYS A 69 -5.24 -3.07 13.60
N LYS A 70 -5.01 -1.74 13.68
CA LYS A 70 -4.77 -1.09 14.98
C LYS A 70 -6.05 -0.92 15.82
N PHE A 71 -7.20 -0.64 15.20
CA PHE A 71 -8.47 -0.46 15.89
C PHE A 71 -9.49 -1.50 15.44
N HIS A 72 -9.89 -2.37 16.38
CA HIS A 72 -10.86 -3.44 16.12
C HIS A 72 -12.26 -2.87 15.82
N LYS A 73 -13.12 -3.68 15.19
CA LYS A 73 -14.49 -3.32 14.81
C LYS A 73 -15.28 -2.73 15.99
N GLU A 74 -15.18 -3.34 17.17
CA GLU A 74 -15.82 -2.88 18.41
C GLU A 74 -15.41 -1.46 18.80
N GLN A 75 -14.14 -1.11 18.62
CA GLN A 75 -13.62 0.22 18.97
C GLN A 75 -14.16 1.29 18.02
N ARG A 76 -14.37 0.95 16.76
CA ARG A 76 -14.98 1.83 15.76
C ARG A 76 -16.46 2.05 16.04
N GLU A 77 -17.20 0.98 16.33
CA GLU A 77 -18.61 1.04 16.71
C GLU A 77 -18.80 1.89 17.97
N TRP A 78 -17.91 1.76 18.96
CA TRP A 78 -17.93 2.60 20.15
C TRP A 78 -17.76 4.09 19.83
N ILE A 79 -16.84 4.44 18.91
CA ILE A 79 -16.64 5.83 18.47
C ILE A 79 -17.93 6.38 17.83
N MET A 80 -18.56 5.62 16.94
CA MET A 80 -19.81 6.03 16.28
C MET A 80 -20.93 6.27 17.32
N GLN A 81 -21.16 5.30 18.21
CA GLN A 81 -22.16 5.42 19.27
C GLN A 81 -21.91 6.60 20.22
N TYR A 82 -20.63 6.93 20.47
CA TYR A 82 -20.27 8.06 21.31
C TYR A 82 -20.61 9.41 20.63
N TYR A 83 -20.36 9.54 19.33
CA TYR A 83 -20.71 10.73 18.56
C TYR A 83 -22.21 10.83 18.27
N ASP A 84 -22.93 9.71 18.13
CA ASP A 84 -24.41 9.73 18.06
C ASP A 84 -25.04 10.29 19.33
N LYS A 85 -24.46 9.93 20.49
CA LYS A 85 -24.93 10.43 21.79
C LYS A 85 -24.47 11.86 22.06
N ASN A 86 -23.36 12.29 21.49
CA ASN A 86 -22.75 13.61 21.71
C ASN A 86 -22.33 14.24 20.36
N PRO A 87 -23.29 14.73 19.57
CA PRO A 87 -23.01 15.21 18.21
C PRO A 87 -22.17 16.49 18.15
N LEU A 88 -22.06 17.22 19.27
CA LEU A 88 -21.28 18.46 19.39
C LEU A 88 -19.88 18.24 19.99
N THR A 89 -19.49 17.00 20.25
CA THR A 89 -18.19 16.69 20.84
C THR A 89 -17.06 16.98 19.87
N PHE A 90 -16.03 17.67 20.35
CA PHE A 90 -14.85 17.94 19.55
C PHE A 90 -13.95 16.70 19.43
N VAL A 91 -13.11 16.70 18.40
CA VAL A 91 -12.20 15.58 18.10
C VAL A 91 -11.28 15.27 19.30
N ASP A 92 -10.76 16.30 19.97
CA ASP A 92 -9.88 16.14 21.13
C ASP A 92 -10.59 15.52 22.34
N GLU A 93 -11.84 15.92 22.57
CA GLU A 93 -12.70 15.34 23.61
C GLU A 93 -13.02 13.87 23.30
N GLY A 94 -13.29 13.55 22.02
CA GLY A 94 -13.47 12.18 21.56
C GLY A 94 -12.21 11.32 21.74
N CYS A 95 -11.02 11.89 21.50
CA CYS A 95 -9.75 11.21 21.78
C CYS A 95 -9.55 10.94 23.27
N ALA A 96 -9.88 11.91 24.13
CA ALA A 96 -9.79 11.75 25.59
C ALA A 96 -10.80 10.70 26.10
N ALA A 97 -12.04 10.74 25.62
CA ALA A 97 -13.08 9.76 25.98
C ALA A 97 -12.70 8.34 25.54
N PHE A 98 -12.15 8.19 24.33
CA PHE A 98 -11.64 6.93 23.83
C PHE A 98 -10.51 6.39 24.71
N GLY A 99 -9.57 7.26 25.11
CA GLY A 99 -8.49 6.92 26.04
C GLY A 99 -9.00 6.45 27.40
N ASN A 100 -10.03 7.09 27.92
CA ASN A 100 -10.63 6.73 29.21
C ASN A 100 -11.32 5.37 29.17
N TYR A 101 -12.06 5.07 28.10
CA TYR A 101 -12.82 3.82 27.96
C TYR A 101 -11.93 2.63 27.60
N TRP A 102 -11.07 2.76 26.57
CA TRP A 102 -10.28 1.65 26.03
C TRP A 102 -8.87 1.54 26.59
N LYS A 103 -8.44 2.50 27.44
CA LYS A 103 -7.05 2.60 27.95
C LYS A 103 -6.00 2.61 26.83
N LYS A 104 -6.37 3.16 25.67
CA LYS A 104 -5.54 3.26 24.47
C LYS A 104 -5.63 4.66 23.90
N THR A 105 -4.50 5.19 23.45
CA THR A 105 -4.46 6.48 22.77
C THR A 105 -4.82 6.33 21.30
N ILE A 106 -5.62 7.27 20.80
CA ILE A 106 -5.93 7.44 19.38
C ILE A 106 -5.55 8.87 18.99
N SER A 107 -4.94 9.05 17.82
CA SER A 107 -4.65 10.41 17.34
C SER A 107 -5.89 11.07 16.75
N PRO A 108 -6.01 12.41 16.82
CA PRO A 108 -7.12 13.16 16.22
C PRO A 108 -7.34 12.80 14.75
N THR A 109 -6.27 12.69 13.95
CA THR A 109 -6.33 12.31 12.54
C THR A 109 -6.89 10.90 12.32
N GLN A 110 -6.57 9.96 13.22
CA GLN A 110 -7.10 8.59 13.15
C GLN A 110 -8.58 8.56 13.51
N LEU A 111 -8.99 9.29 14.54
CA LEU A 111 -10.39 9.42 14.94
C LEU A 111 -11.23 10.05 13.82
N TRP A 112 -10.76 11.15 13.24
CA TRP A 112 -11.43 11.85 12.15
C TRP A 112 -11.61 10.97 10.92
N ARG A 113 -10.59 10.17 10.59
CA ARG A 113 -10.68 9.22 9.48
C ARG A 113 -11.71 8.11 9.73
N ILE A 114 -11.84 7.62 10.97
CA ILE A 114 -12.88 6.63 11.33
C ILE A 114 -14.27 7.24 11.17
N LEU A 115 -14.46 8.51 11.58
CA LEU A 115 -15.73 9.23 11.45
C LEU A 115 -16.10 9.49 9.98
N ASN A 116 -15.13 9.92 9.17
CA ASN A 116 -15.34 10.13 7.74
C ASN A 116 -15.65 8.81 6.99
N GLU A 117 -14.98 7.71 7.34
CA GLU A 117 -15.32 6.37 6.84
C GLU A 117 -16.75 5.94 7.20
N ALA A 118 -17.30 6.46 8.30
CA ALA A 118 -18.64 6.17 8.79
C ALA A 118 -19.72 7.16 8.31
N GLY A 119 -19.34 8.21 7.58
CA GLY A 119 -20.28 9.18 7.00
C GLY A 119 -20.72 10.32 7.93
N TYR A 120 -19.94 10.64 8.98
CA TYR A 120 -20.21 11.77 9.89
C TYR A 120 -19.74 13.14 9.33
N THR A 121 -19.52 13.24 8.02
CA THR A 121 -19.08 14.43 7.27
C THR A 121 -19.81 14.49 5.94
#